data_AF-K1GFY0-F1
#
_entry.id   AF-K1GFY0-F1
#
_cell.length_a   1.000
_cell.length_b   1.000
_cell.length_c   1.000
_cell.angle_alpha   90.00
_cell.angle_beta   90.00
_cell.angle_gamma   90.00
#
_symmetry.space_group_name_H-M   'P 1'
#
loop_
_entity.id
_entity.type
_entity.pdbx_description
1 polymer ?
#
loop_
_entity_poly.entity_id
_entity_poly.type
_entity_poly.pdbx_seq_one_letter_code
_entity_poly.pdbx_strand_id
1 'polypeptide(L)'
;PSNFLSLVIIDNPTFNPVNTEILRVVKPGGEIKITGVISNSYFSQLYSKSRRTVKVPKGFELIEEGEIPENLRKQGYRNNGDPIGTKNGVGTPKKTDRIIRLRKK
;
A
#
# COMPACT_ATOMS: atom_id res chain seq x y z
N PRO A 1 25.71 -4.76 14.18
CA PRO A 1 24.39 -5.42 14.01
C PRO A 1 23.28 -4.39 13.85
N SER A 2 22.93 -4.05 12.61
CA SER A 2 21.88 -3.09 12.29
C SER A 2 20.73 -3.85 11.65
N ASN A 3 19.74 -4.18 12.48
CA ASN A 3 18.47 -4.85 12.16
C ASN A 3 17.61 -4.00 11.21
N PHE A 4 18.10 -3.67 10.02
CA PHE A 4 17.31 -3.12 8.93
C PHE A 4 16.41 -4.23 8.38
N LEU A 5 15.34 -4.53 9.11
CA LEU A 5 14.09 -4.92 8.50
C LEU A 5 13.72 -3.76 7.56
N SER A 6 14.04 -3.90 6.28
CA SER A 6 13.88 -2.85 5.27
C SER A 6 12.39 -2.55 5.07
N LEU A 7 11.84 -1.61 5.83
CA LEU A 7 10.47 -1.16 5.66
C LEU A 7 10.38 -0.33 4.38
N VAL A 8 9.88 -0.93 3.30
CA VAL A 8 9.55 -0.20 2.07
C VAL A 8 8.15 0.37 2.22
N ILE A 9 8.03 1.71 2.19
CA ILE A 9 6.75 2.44 2.20
C ILE A 9 6.47 2.91 0.78
N ILE A 10 5.31 2.56 0.24
CA ILE A 10 4.91 2.90 -1.14
C ILE A 10 3.65 3.76 -1.08
N ASP A 11 3.83 5.07 -1.23
CA ASP A 11 2.75 6.06 -1.30
C ASP A 11 2.62 6.59 -2.74
N ASN A 12 2.44 5.70 -3.72
CA ASN A 12 2.33 6.07 -5.12
C ASN A 12 1.03 5.55 -5.77
N PRO A 13 0.15 6.43 -6.28
CA PRO A 13 -1.15 6.06 -6.83
C PRO A 13 -1.10 5.30 -8.16
N THR A 14 0.03 5.30 -8.87
CA THR A 14 0.22 4.60 -10.16
C THR A 14 1.18 3.42 -10.08
N PHE A 15 1.76 3.17 -8.90
CA PHE A 15 2.74 2.13 -8.71
C PHE A 15 2.05 0.82 -8.30
N ASN A 16 2.46 -0.29 -8.91
CA ASN A 16 2.07 -1.62 -8.45
C ASN A 16 3.01 -2.01 -7.29
N PRO A 17 2.55 -2.02 -6.02
CA PRO A 17 3.43 -2.20 -4.87
C PRO A 17 4.00 -3.61 -4.72
N VAL A 18 3.53 -4.56 -5.53
CA VAL A 18 4.11 -5.91 -5.67
C VAL A 18 4.84 -6.10 -7.00
N ASN A 19 5.20 -5.01 -7.68
CA ASN A 19 6.11 -5.09 -8.81
C ASN A 19 7.42 -5.76 -8.35
N THR A 20 7.90 -6.69 -9.18
CA THR A 20 8.98 -7.62 -8.87
C THR A 20 10.28 -6.95 -8.42
N GLU A 21 10.56 -5.72 -8.84
CA GLU A 21 11.77 -4.99 -8.43
C GLU A 21 11.80 -4.65 -6.95
N ILE A 22 10.67 -4.24 -6.36
CA ILE A 22 10.60 -3.97 -4.91
C ILE A 22 10.67 -5.26 -4.10
N LEU A 23 10.05 -6.34 -4.59
CA LEU A 23 10.07 -7.63 -3.90
C LEU A 23 11.47 -8.27 -3.88
N ARG A 24 12.33 -7.93 -4.86
CA ARG A 24 13.72 -8.42 -4.95
C ARG A 24 14.64 -7.81 -3.90
N VAL A 25 14.45 -6.53 -3.55
CA VAL A 25 15.35 -5.83 -2.60
C VAL A 25 15.12 -6.18 -1.13
N VAL A 26 13.94 -6.68 -0.79
CA VAL A 26 13.65 -7.13 0.58
C VAL A 26 14.45 -8.39 0.88
N LYS A 27 15.19 -8.40 2.00
CA LYS A 27 15.94 -9.58 2.47
C LYS A 27 14.99 -10.58 3.17
N PRO A 28 15.34 -11.88 3.27
CA PRO A 28 14.59 -12.83 4.09
C PRO A 28 14.36 -12.28 5.51
N GLY A 29 13.15 -12.44 6.04
CA GLY A 29 12.69 -11.84 7.29
C GLY A 29 12.28 -10.36 7.21
N GLY A 30 12.59 -9.65 6.12
CA GLY A 30 12.20 -8.26 5.90
C GLY A 30 10.69 -8.08 5.66
N GLU A 31 10.16 -6.91 6.01
CA GLU A 31 8.74 -6.60 5.91
C GLU A 31 8.44 -5.45 4.95
N ILE A 32 7.31 -5.56 4.26
CA ILE A 32 6.76 -4.51 3.41
C ILE A 32 5.44 -4.07 4.02
N LYS A 33 5.27 -2.76 4.22
CA LYS A 33 4.00 -2.16 4.60
C LYS A 33 3.45 -1.38 3.42
N ILE A 34 2.27 -1.78 2.96
CA ILE A 34 1.59 -1.18 1.82
C ILE A 34 0.30 -0.56 2.35
N THR A 35 0.11 0.73 2.11
CA THR A 35 -1.15 1.43 2.43
C THR A 35 -1.73 2.02 1.16
N GLY A 36 -3.04 2.02 1.05
CA GLY A 36 -3.69 2.53 -0.16
C GLY A 36 -5.18 2.75 0.01
N VAL A 37 -5.80 3.17 -1.07
CA VAL A 37 -7.24 3.37 -1.17
C VAL A 37 -7.82 2.20 -1.96
N ILE A 38 -8.79 1.46 -1.42
CA ILE A 38 -9.35 0.28 -2.09
C ILE A 38 -10.04 0.60 -3.42
N SER A 39 -10.48 1.85 -3.60
CA SER A 39 -11.03 2.34 -4.88
C SER A 39 -9.97 2.65 -5.95
N ASN A 40 -8.67 2.66 -5.61
CA ASN A 40 -7.59 2.82 -6.58
C ASN A 40 -7.40 1.51 -7.38
N SER A 41 -7.34 1.62 -8.70
CA SER A 41 -7.25 0.47 -9.61
C SER A 41 -5.95 -0.32 -9.46
N TYR A 42 -4.82 0.33 -9.19
CA TYR A 42 -3.52 -0.32 -8.99
C TYR A 42 -3.46 -1.02 -7.63
N PHE A 43 -3.90 -0.34 -6.56
CA PHE A 43 -3.91 -0.91 -5.22
C PHE A 43 -4.89 -2.09 -5.09
N SER A 44 -6.09 -1.98 -5.67
CA SER A 44 -7.09 -3.05 -5.61
C SER A 44 -6.68 -4.34 -6.34
N GLN A 45 -5.68 -4.28 -7.25
CA GLN A 45 -5.12 -5.49 -7.88
C GLN A 45 -4.45 -6.43 -6.87
N LEU A 46 -3.96 -5.90 -5.75
CA LEU A 46 -3.42 -6.67 -4.63
C LEU A 46 -4.47 -7.54 -3.96
N TYR A 47 -5.75 -7.28 -4.17
CA TYR A 47 -6.82 -8.06 -3.62
C TYR A 47 -7.43 -9.00 -4.68
N SER A 48 -8.12 -10.04 -4.21
CA SER A 48 -9.03 -10.85 -5.03
C SER A 48 -10.09 -9.97 -5.72
N LYS A 49 -10.75 -10.49 -6.77
CA LYS A 49 -11.79 -9.74 -7.50
C LYS A 49 -12.92 -9.26 -6.56
N SER A 50 -13.23 -10.04 -5.52
CA SER A 50 -14.21 -9.69 -4.48
C SER A 50 -13.68 -8.70 -3.44
N ARG A 51 -12.39 -8.34 -3.49
CA ARG A 51 -11.70 -7.44 -2.57
C ARG A 51 -11.73 -7.88 -1.10
N ARG A 52 -11.88 -9.20 -0.86
CA ARG A 52 -11.98 -9.78 0.48
C ARG A 52 -10.68 -10.38 1.00
N THR A 53 -9.71 -10.62 0.12
CA THR A 53 -8.46 -11.31 0.44
C THR A 53 -7.31 -10.72 -0.32
N VAL A 54 -6.17 -10.54 0.35
CA VAL A 54 -4.91 -10.14 -0.30
C VAL A 54 -4.31 -11.31 -1.09
N LYS A 55 -3.88 -11.02 -2.32
CA LYS A 55 -3.05 -11.90 -3.15
C LYS A 55 -1.60 -11.77 -2.70
N VAL A 56 -1.14 -12.73 -1.90
CA VAL A 56 0.23 -12.76 -1.40
C VAL A 56 1.20 -13.19 -2.51
N PRO A 57 2.26 -12.41 -2.81
CA PRO A 57 3.28 -12.81 -3.78
C PRO A 57 4.04 -14.07 -3.34
N LYS A 58 4.53 -14.86 -4.30
CA LYS A 58 5.39 -16.02 -4.01
C LYS A 58 6.64 -15.57 -3.24
N GLY A 59 6.99 -16.32 -2.18
CA GLY A 59 8.12 -16.01 -1.31
C GLY A 59 7.81 -15.03 -0.18
N PHE A 60 6.55 -14.61 -0.05
CA PHE A 60 6.07 -13.79 1.06
C PHE A 60 4.99 -14.51 1.86
N GLU A 61 4.75 -14.00 3.06
CA GLU A 61 3.62 -14.34 3.93
C GLU A 61 2.88 -13.07 4.33
N LEU A 62 1.55 -13.19 4.53
CA LEU A 62 0.72 -12.09 5.01
C LEU A 62 0.82 -12.00 6.53
N ILE A 63 1.19 -10.82 7.03
CA ILE A 63 1.29 -10.52 8.46
C ILE A 63 0.08 -9.71 8.93
N GLU A 64 -0.39 -8.77 8.12
CA GLU A 64 -1.49 -7.89 8.47
C GLU A 64 -2.31 -7.55 7.21
N GLU A 65 -3.63 -7.56 7.34
CA GLU A 65 -4.58 -7.02 6.37
C GLU A 65 -5.71 -6.37 7.16
N GLY A 66 -6.07 -5.13 6.81
CA GLY A 66 -7.13 -4.45 7.56
C GLY A 66 -7.57 -3.11 6.99
N GLU A 67 -8.61 -2.57 7.61
CA GLU A 67 -9.02 -1.18 7.41
C GLU A 67 -8.24 -0.26 8.33
N ILE A 68 -7.88 0.91 7.82
CA ILE A 68 -7.25 1.96 8.62
C ILE A 68 -8.36 2.79 9.28
N PRO A 69 -8.38 2.95 10.61
CA PRO A 69 -9.30 3.86 11.31
C PRO A 69 -9.23 5.27 10.73
N GLU A 70 -10.37 5.95 10.62
CA GLU A 70 -10.48 7.22 9.89
C GLU A 70 -9.48 8.29 10.38
N ASN A 71 -9.26 8.36 11.69
CA ASN A 71 -8.32 9.28 12.34
C ASN A 71 -6.84 8.98 12.04
N LEU A 72 -6.51 7.78 11.55
CA LEU A 72 -5.16 7.36 11.19
C LEU A 72 -4.91 7.37 9.68
N ARG A 73 -5.93 7.66 8.86
CA ARG A 73 -5.82 7.66 7.40
C ARG A 73 -4.97 8.84 6.92
N LYS A 74 -4.05 8.57 6.00
CA LYS A 74 -3.16 9.59 5.42
C LYS A 74 -3.72 10.14 4.11
N GLN A 75 -3.56 11.44 3.92
CA GLN A 75 -3.94 12.12 2.67
C GLN A 75 -2.90 11.87 1.59
N GLY A 76 -3.35 11.42 0.41
CA GLY A 76 -2.50 11.37 -0.78
C GLY A 76 -2.52 12.70 -1.53
N TYR A 77 -1.38 13.11 -2.09
CA TYR A 77 -1.24 14.34 -2.87
C TYR A 77 -0.78 14.04 -4.29
N ARG A 78 -1.21 14.87 -5.23
CA ARG A 78 -0.70 14.88 -6.60
C ARG A 78 0.64 15.62 -6.66
N ASN A 79 1.36 15.51 -7.78
CA ASN A 79 2.65 16.18 -7.98
C ASN A 79 2.55 17.72 -7.90
N ASN A 80 1.36 18.28 -8.14
CA ASN A 80 1.09 19.71 -8.02
C ASN A 80 0.67 20.13 -6.60
N GLY A 81 0.69 19.23 -5.61
CA GLY A 81 0.30 19.50 -4.23
C GLY A 81 -1.20 19.39 -3.94
N ASP A 82 -2.05 19.16 -4.95
CA ASP A 82 -3.48 19.02 -4.71
C ASP A 82 -3.81 17.69 -4.01
N PRO A 83 -4.72 17.68 -3.02
CA PRO A 83 -5.23 16.44 -2.44
C PRO A 83 -5.88 15.56 -3.51
N ILE A 84 -5.48 14.29 -3.58
CA ILE A 84 -6.14 13.30 -4.43
C ILE A 84 -7.61 13.20 -4.02
N GLY A 85 -8.52 13.15 -4.99
CA GLY A 85 -9.97 13.18 -4.76
C GLY A 85 -10.60 14.58 -4.85
N THR A 86 -9.76 15.62 -4.90
CA THR A 86 -10.19 17.01 -5.14
C THR A 86 -9.72 17.49 -6.52
N LYS A 87 -10.40 18.50 -7.07
CA LYS A 87 -10.00 19.26 -8.25
C LYS A 87 -10.28 20.74 -7.99
N ASN A 88 -9.24 21.58 -8.00
CA ASN A 88 -9.34 23.01 -7.69
C ASN A 88 -10.05 23.28 -6.35
N GLY A 89 -9.75 22.48 -5.31
CA GLY A 89 -10.37 22.59 -3.98
C GLY A 89 -11.79 22.02 -3.86
N VAL A 90 -12.38 21.50 -4.94
CA VAL A 90 -13.73 20.90 -4.92
C VAL A 90 -13.63 19.37 -4.92
N GLY A 91 -14.39 18.71 -4.04
CA GLY A 91 -14.47 17.24 -3.91
C GLY A 91 -14.07 16.72 -2.52
N THR A 92 -14.18 15.42 -2.31
CA THR A 92 -13.80 14.77 -1.04
C THR A 92 -12.39 14.20 -1.14
N PRO A 93 -11.45 14.64 -0.28
CA PRO A 93 -10.10 14.09 -0.27
C PRO A 93 -10.11 12.59 -0.01
N LYS A 94 -9.41 11.83 -0.86
CA LYS A 94 -9.23 10.39 -0.72
C LYS A 94 -8.02 10.13 0.18
N LYS A 95 -8.27 9.51 1.33
CA LYS A 95 -7.25 9.09 2.29
C LYS A 95 -7.10 7.57 2.28
N THR A 96 -5.90 7.07 2.60
CA THR A 96 -5.61 5.63 2.67
C THR A 96 -6.60 4.92 3.58
N ASP A 97 -7.30 3.88 3.10
CA ASP A 97 -8.34 3.17 3.85
C ASP A 97 -7.96 1.72 4.19
N ARG A 98 -6.90 1.19 3.57
CA ARG A 98 -6.43 -0.18 3.78
C ARG A 98 -4.94 -0.27 4.06
N ILE A 99 -4.57 -1.25 4.86
CA ILE A 99 -3.20 -1.64 5.16
C ILE A 99 -2.98 -3.12 4.82
N ILE A 100 -1.80 -3.41 4.28
CA ILE A 100 -1.27 -4.75 4.06
C ILE A 100 0.16 -4.78 4.61
N ARG A 101 0.53 -5.80 5.38
CA ARG A 101 1.91 -6.10 5.71
C ARG A 101 2.29 -7.49 5.24
N LEU A 102 3.39 -7.56 4.52
CA LEU A 102 3.96 -8.81 4.02
C LEU A 102 5.35 -9.02 4.62
N ARG A 103 5.71 -10.25 4.96
CA ARG A 103 7.08 -10.62 5.34
C ARG A 103 7.68 -11.55 4.30
N LYS A 104 8.96 -11.37 3.98
CA LYS A 104 9.68 -12.28 3.08
C LYS A 104 10.11 -13.52 3.85
N LYS A 105 9.80 -14.69 3.29
CA LYS A 105 10.25 -15.99 3.81
C LYS A 105 11.77 -16.13 3.73
#